data_AF-A0A967JCS7-F1
#
_entry.id   AF-A0A967JCS7-F1
#
_cell.length_a   1.000
_cell.length_b   1.000
_cell.length_c   1.000
_cell.angle_alpha   90.00
_cell.angle_beta   90.00
_cell.angle_gamma   90.00
#
_symmetry.space_group_name_H-M   'P 1'
#
loop_
_entity.id
_entity.type
_entity.pdbx_description
1 polymer ?
#
loop_
_entity_poly.entity_id
_entity_poly.type
_entity_poly.pdbx_seq_one_letter_code
_entity_poly.pdbx_strand_id
1 'polypeptide(L)' 'MLRAGERDPVVVEAAMREVLAAAPLAAPDYVAAVPADTLVADGPLHGDVRVLVAARFGRARLIDNDGLRLG' A
#
# COMPACT_ATOMS: atom_id res chain seq x y z
N MET A 1 5.39 -2.22 10.30
CA MET A 1 4.22 -3.09 10.55
C MET A 1 4.32 -4.44 9.87
N LEU A 2 4.46 -4.53 8.54
CA LEU A 2 4.57 -5.82 7.84
C LEU A 2 5.74 -6.69 8.33
N ARG A 3 6.93 -6.10 8.51
CA ARG A 3 8.10 -6.76 9.12
C ARG A 3 7.90 -7.13 10.60
N ALA A 4 6.95 -6.49 11.27
CA ALA A 4 6.60 -6.75 12.67
C ALA A 4 5.43 -7.74 12.82
N GLY A 5 4.95 -8.32 11.71
CA GLY A 5 3.91 -9.35 11.72
C GLY A 5 2.50 -8.86 11.38
N GLU A 6 2.30 -7.61 10.98
CA GLU A 6 1.00 -7.18 10.46
C GLU A 6 0.63 -7.98 9.21
N ARG A 7 -0.64 -8.39 9.11
CA ARG A 7 -1.20 -9.22 8.03
C ARG A 7 -2.53 -8.69 7.51
N ASP A 8 -3.18 -7.74 8.18
CA ASP A 8 -4.42 -7.15 7.70
C ASP A 8 -4.13 -6.07 6.64
N PRO A 9 -4.56 -6.25 5.38
CA PRO A 9 -4.36 -5.24 4.34
C PRO A 9 -5.01 -3.90 4.68
N VAL A 10 -6.15 -3.91 5.40
CA VAL A 10 -6.87 -2.68 5.78
C VAL A 10 -6.04 -1.82 6.72
N VAL A 11 -5.35 -2.45 7.68
CA VAL A 11 -4.46 -1.75 8.63
C VAL A 11 -3.27 -1.13 7.89
N VAL A 12 -2.68 -1.87 6.95
CA VAL A 12 -1.54 -1.37 6.17
C VAL A 12 -1.95 -0.22 5.25
N GLU A 13 -3.07 -0.35 4.56
CA GLU A 13 -3.61 0.69 3.70
C GLU A 13 -4.00 1.96 4.47
N ALA A 14 -4.56 1.82 5.68
CA ALA A 14 -4.85 2.95 6.55
C ALA A 14 -3.57 3.73 6.88
N ALA A 15 -2.50 3.04 7.27
CA ALA A 15 -1.22 3.69 7.56
C ALA A 15 -0.59 4.34 6.33
N MET A 16 -0.71 3.73 5.14
CA MET A 16 -0.28 4.37 3.88
C MET A 16 -1.06 5.67 3.62
N ARG A 17 -2.38 5.68 3.86
CA ARG A 17 -3.22 6.88 3.71
C ARG A 17 -2.84 7.95 4.72
N GLU A 18 -2.52 7.60 5.96
CA GLU A 18 -2.05 8.54 6.99
C GLU A 18 -0.76 9.23 6.57
N VAL A 19 0.20 8.49 6.00
CA VAL A 19 1.45 9.08 5.46
C VAL A 19 1.15 10.05 4.33
N LEU A 20 0.28 9.67 3.38
CA LEU A 20 -0.10 10.56 2.27
C LEU A 20 -0.83 11.82 2.75
N ALA A 21 -1.66 11.71 3.80
CA ALA A 21 -2.39 12.85 4.37
C ALA A 21 -1.47 13.92 4.96
N ALA A 22 -0.24 13.56 5.36
CA ALA A 22 0.77 14.51 5.80
C ALA A 22 1.42 15.30 4.64
N ALA A 23 1.14 14.97 3.38
CA ALA A 23 1.61 15.68 2.20
C ALA A 23 0.44 16.48 1.55
N PRO A 24 0.28 17.79 1.83
CA PRO A 24 -0.93 18.55 1.48
C PRO A 24 -1.21 18.67 -0.02
N LEU A 25 -0.19 18.47 -0.86
CA LEU A 25 -0.30 18.52 -2.33
C LEU A 25 -0.65 17.15 -2.95
N ALA A 26 -0.62 16.08 -2.16
CA ALA A 26 -0.92 14.75 -2.64
C ALA A 26 -2.44 14.54 -2.68
N ALA A 27 -2.95 14.16 -3.85
CA ALA A 27 -4.30 13.62 -4.01
C ALA A 27 -4.21 12.11 -4.29
N PRO A 28 -4.46 11.23 -3.30
CA PRO A 28 -4.37 9.79 -3.50
C PRO A 28 -5.38 9.30 -4.55
N ASP A 29 -4.91 8.56 -5.56
CA ASP A 29 -5.75 7.86 -6.54
C ASP A 29 -6.09 6.45 -6.02
N TYR A 30 -5.09 5.70 -5.56
CA TYR A 30 -5.28 4.44 -4.85
C TYR A 30 -4.10 4.12 -3.93
N VAL A 31 -4.37 3.34 -2.89
CA VAL A 31 -3.38 2.59 -2.12
C VAL A 31 -3.87 1.15 -2.02
N ALA A 32 -2.95 0.19 -2.01
CA ALA A 32 -3.30 -1.21 -1.83
C ALA A 32 -2.15 -1.96 -1.15
N ALA A 33 -2.48 -2.88 -0.25
CA ALA A 33 -1.59 -3.92 0.21
C ALA A 33 -2.16 -5.27 -0.21
N VAL A 34 -1.42 -6.04 -1.01
CA VAL A 34 -1.94 -7.28 -1.63
C VAL A 34 -0.87 -8.37 -1.69
N PRO A 35 -1.26 -9.67 -1.67
CA PRO A 35 -0.39 -10.75 -2.12
C PRO A 35 0.06 -10.51 -3.57
N ALA A 36 1.33 -10.80 -3.86
CA ALA A 36 1.97 -10.49 -5.13
C ALA A 36 1.54 -11.44 -6.26
N ASP A 37 0.99 -12.60 -5.93
CA ASP A 37 0.52 -13.63 -6.86
C ASP A 37 -0.92 -13.40 -7.33
N THR A 38 -1.79 -12.90 -6.46
CA THR A 38 -3.21 -12.62 -6.79
C THR A 38 -3.46 -11.16 -7.15
N LEU A 39 -2.73 -10.22 -6.52
CA LEU A 39 -3.03 -8.78 -6.55
C LEU A 39 -4.46 -8.44 -6.06
N VAL A 40 -5.03 -9.29 -5.21
CA VAL A 40 -6.36 -9.11 -4.62
C VAL A 40 -6.25 -9.03 -3.10
N ALA A 41 -6.95 -8.07 -2.49
CA ALA A 41 -7.07 -7.95 -1.04
C ALA A 41 -8.31 -8.72 -0.54
N ASP A 42 -8.28 -10.05 -0.62
CA ASP A 42 -9.38 -10.96 -0.25
C ASP A 42 -9.14 -11.73 1.06
N GLY A 43 -8.11 -11.35 1.82
CA GLY A 43 -7.81 -11.94 3.11
C GLY A 43 -6.51 -11.42 3.71
N PRO A 44 -5.98 -12.12 4.74
CA PRO A 44 -4.69 -11.78 5.30
C PRO A 44 -3.58 -11.84 4.24
N LEU A 45 -2.68 -10.87 4.31
CA LEU A 45 -1.47 -10.82 3.50
C LEU A 45 -0.60 -12.06 3.77
N HIS A 46 -0.08 -12.66 2.71
CA HIS A 46 0.70 -13.88 2.78
C HIS A 46 1.76 -13.92 1.68
N GLY A 47 2.77 -14.77 1.87
CA GLY A 47 3.84 -14.96 0.88
C GLY A 47 4.58 -13.68 0.55
N ASP A 48 4.76 -13.42 -0.75
CA ASP A 48 5.28 -12.15 -1.23
C ASP A 48 4.15 -11.12 -1.26
N VAL A 49 4.39 -9.95 -0.67
CA VAL A 49 3.41 -8.86 -0.58
C VAL A 49 3.89 -7.66 -1.37
N ARG A 50 2.96 -6.99 -2.05
CA ARG A 50 3.15 -5.68 -2.66
C ARG A 50 2.37 -4.62 -1.91
N VAL A 51 3.03 -3.49 -1.63
CA VAL A 51 2.36 -2.24 -1.28
C VAL A 51 2.43 -1.31 -2.49
N LEU A 52 1.28 -0.83 -2.93
CA LEU A 52 1.12 -0.09 -4.17
C LEU A 52 0.47 1.26 -3.87
N VAL A 53 0.95 2.32 -4.50
CA VAL A 53 0.36 3.65 -4.37
C VAL A 53 0.35 4.37 -5.71
N ALA A 54 -0.73 5.11 -5.96
CA ALA A 54 -0.75 6.17 -6.94
C ALA A 54 -1.32 7.44 -6.31
N ALA A 55 -0.70 8.57 -6.59
CA ALA A 55 -1.18 9.88 -6.16
C ALA A 55 -0.88 10.94 -7.22
N ARG A 56 -1.72 11.97 -7.25
CA ARG A 56 -1.53 13.14 -8.09
C ARG A 56 -0.91 14.28 -7.30
N PHE A 57 0.02 14.98 -7.95
CA PHE A 57 0.63 16.22 -7.49
C PHE A 57 0.45 17.26 -8.60
N GLY A 58 -0.65 18.03 -8.52
CA GLY A 58 -1.10 18.88 -9.62
C GLY A 58 -1.39 18.06 -10.87
N ARG A 59 -0.59 18.23 -11.92
CA ARG A 59 -0.75 17.51 -13.20
C ARG A 59 0.00 16.18 -13.26
N ALA A 60 1.01 15.98 -12.41
CA ALA A 60 1.78 14.75 -12.38
C ALA A 60 0.98 13.66 -11.66
N ARG A 61 0.89 12.46 -12.27
CA ARG A 61 0.39 11.26 -11.61
C ARG A 61 1.58 10.34 -11.37
N LEU A 62 1.94 10.16 -10.12
CA LEU A 62 3.07 9.33 -9.72
C LEU A 62 2.53 7.98 -9.26
N ILE A 63 3.31 6.94 -9.52
CA ILE A 63 3.12 5.60 -8.96
C ILE A 63 4.38 5.22 -8.21
N ASP A 64 4.21 4.43 -7.15
CA ASP A 64 5.31 3.75 -6.50
C ASP A 64 4.85 2.39 -5.97
N ASN A 65 5.81 1.50 -5.78
CA ASN A 65 5.57 0.20 -5.18
C ASN A 65 6.79 -0.29 -4.42
N ASP A 66 6.55 -1.01 -3.35
CA ASP A 66 7.58 -1.76 -2.63
C ASP A 66 7.05 -3.18 -2.34
N GLY A 67 7.94 -4.10 -1.98
CA GLY A 67 7.56 -5.46 -1.65
C GLY A 67 8.45 -6.12 -0.62
N LEU A 68 7.88 -7.11 0.05
CA LEU A 68 8.60 -7.97 0.98
C LEU A 68 8.01 -9.38 0.99
N ARG A 69 8.85 -10.35 1.35
CA ARG A 69 8.38 -11.69 1.70
C ARG A 69 8.03 -11.75 3.18
N LEU A 70 6.85 -12.27 3.48
CA LEU A 70 6.41 -12.60 4.82
C LEU A 70 6.96 -13.98 5.21
N GLY A 71 7.64 -14.04 6.36
CA GLY A 71 8.02 -15.29 7.01
C GLY A 71 6.89 -15.91 7.81
#